data_AF-A0A2E7I137-F1
#
_entry.id   AF-A0A2E7I137-F1
#
_cell.length_a   1.000
_cell.length_b   1.000
_cell.length_c   1.000
_cell.angle_alpha   90.00
_cell.angle_beta   90.00
_cell.angle_gamma   90.00
#
_symmetry.space_group_name_H-M   'P 1'
#
loop_
_entity.id
_entity.type
_entity.pdbx_description
1 polymer ?
#
loop_
_entity_poly.entity_id
_entity_poly.type
_entity_poly.pdbx_seq_one_letter_code
_entity_poly.pdbx_strand_id
1 'polypeptide(L)'
;MHYNEALADKQGLSEAQREALDVVYEELFSVLARPTMRVPNPKDVQAVVTGFEYVLQALWGFSLDSKFHRYHLEIAGCTCPIYDNYDRIGHTKQRVINGTCPFHGFSDEG
;
A
#
# COMPACT_ATOMS: atom_id res chain seq x y z
N MET A 1 -1.03 -15.91 -7.55
CA MET A 1 -0.63 -16.10 -6.14
C MET A 1 0.34 -15.01 -5.76
N HIS A 2 -0.14 -14.05 -4.98
CA HIS A 2 0.57 -12.79 -4.70
C HIS A 2 1.16 -12.70 -3.29
N TYR A 3 1.16 -13.80 -2.53
CA TYR A 3 1.57 -13.83 -1.13
C TYR A 3 2.51 -15.00 -0.78
N ASN A 4 3.11 -14.93 0.42
CA ASN A 4 4.02 -15.95 0.94
C ASN A 4 3.25 -17.12 1.58
N GLU A 5 3.18 -18.27 0.92
CA GLU A 5 2.46 -19.46 1.41
C GLU A 5 2.96 -19.94 2.77
N ALA A 6 4.27 -19.99 2.99
CA ALA A 6 4.85 -20.46 4.25
C ALA A 6 4.45 -19.57 5.43
N LEU A 7 4.32 -18.26 5.20
CA LEU A 7 3.78 -17.34 6.21
C LEU A 7 2.28 -17.58 6.43
N ALA A 8 1.51 -17.84 5.37
CA ALA A 8 0.07 -18.11 5.47
C ALA A 8 -0.20 -19.38 6.29
N ASP A 9 0.61 -20.42 6.07
CA ASP A 9 0.59 -21.66 6.85
C ASP A 9 0.94 -21.38 8.33
N LYS A 10 2.01 -20.62 8.57
CA LYS A 10 2.44 -20.26 9.93
C LYS A 10 1.38 -19.44 10.69
N GLN A 11 0.67 -18.56 10.00
CA GLN A 11 -0.41 -17.74 10.57
C GLN A 11 -1.74 -18.52 10.70
N GLY A 12 -1.82 -19.75 10.19
CA GLY A 12 -3.02 -20.56 10.24
C GLY A 12 -4.18 -20.00 9.41
N LEU A 13 -3.88 -19.34 8.29
CA LEU A 13 -4.92 -18.74 7.44
C LEU A 13 -5.77 -19.81 6.76
N SER A 14 -7.09 -19.67 6.88
CA SER A 14 -8.08 -20.47 6.17
C SER A 14 -8.04 -20.24 4.65
N GLU A 15 -8.62 -21.17 3.88
CA GLU A 15 -8.74 -21.05 2.43
C GLU A 15 -9.47 -19.76 2.01
N ALA A 16 -10.58 -19.42 2.66
CA ALA A 16 -11.32 -18.19 2.40
C ALA A 16 -10.48 -16.92 2.66
N GLN A 17 -9.61 -16.92 3.68
CA GLN A 17 -8.71 -15.79 3.94
C GLN A 17 -7.62 -15.69 2.86
N ARG A 18 -7.14 -16.83 2.36
CA ARG A 18 -6.14 -16.90 1.27
C ARG A 18 -6.71 -16.40 -0.05
N GLU A 19 -7.93 -16.79 -0.38
CA GLU A 19 -8.67 -16.26 -1.54
C GLU A 19 -8.88 -14.75 -1.42
N ALA A 20 -9.29 -14.28 -0.23
CA ALA A 20 -9.42 -12.85 0.02
C ALA A 20 -8.09 -12.09 -0.11
N LEU A 21 -6.96 -12.69 0.33
CA LEU A 21 -5.64 -12.10 0.13
C LEU A 21 -5.32 -11.94 -1.36
N ASP A 22 -5.53 -12.97 -2.19
CA ASP A 22 -5.27 -12.89 -3.63
C ASP A 22 -6.10 -11.75 -4.28
N VAL A 23 -7.40 -11.67 -3.99
CA VAL A 23 -8.26 -10.58 -4.51
C VAL A 23 -7.76 -9.20 -4.09
N VAL A 24 -7.40 -9.04 -2.81
CA VAL A 24 -6.92 -7.75 -2.29
C VAL A 24 -5.58 -7.37 -2.92
N TYR A 25 -4.66 -8.32 -3.10
CA TYR A 25 -3.39 -8.06 -3.78
C TYR A 25 -3.58 -7.71 -5.26
N GLU A 26 -4.47 -8.40 -5.97
CA GLU A 26 -4.77 -8.12 -7.38
C GLU A 26 -5.30 -6.69 -7.57
N GLU A 27 -6.28 -6.29 -6.74
CA GLU A 27 -6.82 -4.93 -6.80
C GLU A 27 -5.81 -3.87 -6.40
N LEU A 28 -5.06 -4.11 -5.32
CA LEU A 28 -3.99 -3.22 -4.89
C LEU A 28 -2.97 -3.03 -6.01
N PHE A 29 -2.44 -4.11 -6.59
CA PHE A 29 -1.44 -4.02 -7.66
C PHE A 29 -1.99 -3.37 -8.92
N SER A 30 -3.27 -3.54 -9.23
CA SER A 30 -3.85 -2.79 -10.33
C SER A 30 -3.98 -1.29 -10.04
N VAL A 31 -4.25 -0.88 -8.80
CA VAL A 31 -4.22 0.54 -8.40
C VAL A 31 -2.79 1.08 -8.46
N LEU A 32 -1.81 0.35 -7.95
CA LEU A 32 -0.40 0.77 -7.99
C LEU A 32 0.11 0.95 -9.42
N ALA A 33 -0.23 0.02 -10.33
CA ALA A 33 0.24 0.07 -11.71
C ALA A 33 -0.46 1.15 -12.56
N ARG A 34 -1.73 1.46 -12.27
CA ARG A 34 -2.56 2.39 -13.07
C ARG A 34 -3.42 3.29 -12.17
N PRO A 35 -2.80 4.14 -11.31
CA PRO A 35 -3.52 4.83 -10.23
C PRO A 35 -4.61 5.75 -10.76
N THR A 36 -4.33 6.54 -11.79
CA THR A 36 -5.30 7.51 -12.36
C THR A 36 -6.40 6.86 -13.21
N MET A 37 -6.22 5.60 -13.65
CA MET A 37 -7.30 4.85 -14.30
C MET A 37 -8.23 4.18 -13.29
N ARG A 38 -7.72 3.82 -12.11
CA ARG A 38 -8.49 3.12 -11.08
C ARG A 38 -9.12 4.08 -10.07
N VAL A 39 -8.50 5.22 -9.83
CA VAL A 39 -8.96 6.25 -8.90
C VAL A 39 -9.01 7.58 -9.66
N PRO A 40 -10.22 8.18 -9.85
CA PRO A 40 -10.38 9.38 -10.68
C PRO A 40 -9.57 10.58 -10.19
N ASN A 41 -9.47 10.76 -8.88
CA ASN A 41 -8.72 11.84 -8.26
C ASN A 41 -7.37 11.32 -7.75
N PRO A 42 -6.22 11.81 -8.28
CA PRO A 42 -4.89 11.39 -7.84
C PRO A 42 -4.66 11.55 -6.33
N LYS A 43 -5.29 12.55 -5.70
CA LYS A 43 -5.14 12.80 -4.25
C LYS A 43 -5.81 11.73 -3.39
N ASP A 44 -6.78 10.98 -3.94
CA ASP A 44 -7.48 9.91 -3.22
C ASP A 44 -6.74 8.56 -3.31
N VAL A 45 -5.76 8.43 -4.22
CA VAL A 45 -5.00 7.18 -4.43
C VAL A 45 -4.31 6.73 -3.14
N GLN A 46 -3.72 7.65 -2.39
CA GLN A 46 -3.05 7.33 -1.12
C GLN A 46 -4.03 6.71 -0.12
N ALA A 47 -5.23 7.27 0.02
CA ALA A 47 -6.24 6.76 0.94
C ALA A 47 -6.72 5.36 0.54
N VAL A 48 -6.92 5.13 -0.77
CA VAL A 48 -7.29 3.83 -1.32
C VAL A 48 -6.21 2.78 -1.02
N VAL A 49 -4.95 3.09 -1.32
CA VAL A 49 -3.81 2.18 -1.02
C VAL A 49 -3.73 1.90 0.47
N THR A 50 -3.82 2.93 1.32
CA THR A 50 -3.81 2.78 2.79
C THR A 50 -4.92 1.84 3.28
N GLY A 51 -6.12 1.93 2.68
CA GLY A 51 -7.23 1.02 2.98
C GLY A 51 -6.88 -0.43 2.68
N PHE A 52 -6.31 -0.71 1.50
CA PHE A 52 -5.84 -2.05 1.16
C PHE A 52 -4.76 -2.56 2.13
N GLU A 53 -3.81 -1.73 2.52
CA GLU A 53 -2.74 -2.14 3.46
C GLU A 53 -3.30 -2.53 4.84
N TYR A 54 -4.34 -1.83 5.33
CA TYR A 54 -5.03 -2.24 6.55
C TYR A 54 -5.81 -3.55 6.39
N VAL A 55 -6.50 -3.73 5.27
CA VAL A 55 -7.20 -5.00 4.97
C VAL A 55 -6.22 -6.16 4.93
N LEU A 56 -5.06 -5.97 4.28
CA LEU A 56 -3.99 -6.97 4.27
C LEU A 56 -3.49 -7.28 5.68
N GLN A 57 -3.21 -6.27 6.50
CA GLN A 57 -2.80 -6.49 7.89
C GLN A 57 -3.83 -7.32 8.67
N ALA A 58 -5.13 -7.01 8.52
CA ALA A 58 -6.20 -7.77 9.16
C ALA A 58 -6.27 -9.22 8.66
N LEU A 59 -6.22 -9.45 7.34
CA LEU A 59 -6.28 -10.78 6.74
C LEU A 59 -5.09 -11.66 7.18
N TRP A 60 -3.92 -11.05 7.32
CA TRP A 60 -2.71 -11.70 7.83
C TRP A 60 -2.70 -11.94 9.35
N GLY A 61 -3.68 -11.40 10.09
CA GLY A 61 -3.72 -11.47 11.55
C GLY A 61 -2.73 -10.53 12.25
N PHE A 62 -2.21 -9.52 11.56
CA PHE A 62 -1.34 -8.50 12.15
C PHE A 62 -2.15 -7.38 12.82
N SER A 63 -1.52 -6.70 13.77
CA SER A 63 -2.08 -5.45 14.31
C SER A 63 -2.12 -4.37 13.23
N LEU A 64 -3.18 -3.57 13.24
CA LEU A 64 -3.34 -2.44 12.31
C LEU A 64 -2.40 -1.30 12.72
N ASP A 65 -1.32 -1.10 11.96
CA ASP A 65 -0.36 -0.04 12.21
C ASP A 65 0.26 0.45 10.90
N SER A 66 -0.04 1.71 10.56
CA SER A 66 0.43 2.33 9.32
C SER A 66 1.93 2.52 9.23
N LYS A 67 2.69 2.35 10.31
CA LYS A 67 4.15 2.40 10.20
C LYS A 67 4.71 1.26 9.33
N PHE A 68 3.99 0.13 9.23
CA PHE A 68 4.35 -1.01 8.38
C PHE A 68 3.83 -0.90 6.95
N HIS A 69 3.09 0.15 6.62
CA HIS A 69 2.61 0.39 5.27
C HIS A 69 3.80 0.75 4.35
N ARG A 70 3.82 0.13 3.18
CA ARG A 70 4.90 0.24 2.18
C ARG A 70 4.40 0.57 0.77
N TYR A 71 3.16 0.17 0.44
CA TYR A 71 2.72 0.17 -0.96
C TYR A 71 2.47 1.57 -1.52
N HIS A 72 2.28 2.58 -0.66
CA HIS A 72 2.30 3.97 -1.11
C HIS A 72 3.60 4.37 -1.82
N LEU A 73 4.73 3.68 -1.58
CA LEU A 73 6.00 3.92 -2.28
C LEU A 73 6.05 3.30 -3.69
N GLU A 74 5.11 2.40 -3.98
CA GLU A 74 5.09 1.60 -5.21
C GLU A 74 4.04 2.11 -6.22
N ILE A 75 3.37 3.22 -5.93
CA ILE A 75 2.44 3.88 -6.85
C ILE A 75 3.20 4.36 -8.09
N ALA A 76 2.80 3.90 -9.27
CA ALA A 76 3.40 4.30 -10.53
C ALA A 76 3.26 5.81 -10.76
N GLY A 77 4.39 6.48 -10.97
CA GLY A 77 4.47 7.94 -11.11
C GLY A 77 4.68 8.70 -9.79
N CYS A 78 4.77 8.02 -8.65
CA CYS A 78 5.16 8.64 -7.39
C CYS A 78 6.62 9.14 -7.47
N THR A 79 6.87 10.35 -7.00
CA THR A 79 8.20 11.00 -7.06
C THR A 79 8.84 11.16 -5.67
N CYS A 80 8.27 10.54 -4.64
CA CYS A 80 8.83 10.56 -3.28
C CYS A 80 10.08 9.68 -3.22
N PRO A 81 11.09 10.02 -2.38
CA PRO A 81 12.33 9.25 -2.30
C PRO A 81 12.07 7.86 -1.72
N ILE A 82 12.30 6.84 -2.55
CA ILE A 82 11.92 5.46 -2.25
C ILE A 82 12.79 4.87 -1.14
N TYR A 83 14.12 4.95 -1.26
CA TYR A 83 15.05 4.35 -0.29
C TYR A 83 14.92 4.95 1.11
N ASP A 84 14.87 6.28 1.22
CA ASP A 84 14.70 6.99 2.51
C ASP A 84 13.40 6.59 3.23
N ASN A 85 12.37 6.23 2.47
CA ASN A 85 11.09 5.79 3.02
C ASN A 85 11.07 4.32 3.38
N TYR A 86 11.77 3.46 2.62
CA TYR A 86 11.92 2.05 2.98
C TYR A 86 12.61 1.89 4.33
N ASP A 87 13.64 2.67 4.61
CA ASP A 87 14.36 2.67 5.89
C ASP A 87 13.49 3.12 7.08
N ARG A 88 12.35 3.75 6.82
CA ARG A 88 11.41 4.24 7.85
C ARG A 88 10.30 3.25 8.17
N ILE A 89 10.10 2.21 7.36
CA ILE A 89 9.06 1.20 7.56
C ILE A 89 9.31 0.48 8.88
N GLY A 90 8.26 0.32 9.68
CA GLY A 90 8.35 -0.31 11.01
C GLY A 90 8.87 0.61 12.12
N HIS A 91 9.56 1.71 11.78
CA HIS A 91 10.14 2.64 12.73
C HIS A 91 9.27 3.87 12.98
N THR A 92 8.65 4.43 11.94
CA THR A 92 7.81 5.63 12.04
C THR A 92 6.64 5.59 11.06
N LYS A 93 5.59 6.36 11.35
CA LYS A 93 4.46 6.61 10.44
C LYS A 93 4.76 7.73 9.44
N GLN A 94 5.79 8.54 9.70
CA GLN A 94 6.15 9.66 8.84
C GLN A 94 6.87 9.14 7.58
N ARG A 95 6.60 9.82 6.46
CA ARG A 95 7.23 9.57 5.16
C ARG A 95 7.84 10.85 4.63
N VAL A 96 8.96 10.72 3.93
CA VAL A 96 9.58 11.80 3.19
C VAL A 96 8.76 12.01 1.92
N ILE A 97 8.13 13.17 1.82
CA ILE A 97 7.21 13.50 0.73
C ILE A 97 7.89 14.54 -0.15
N ASN A 98 7.95 14.27 -1.45
CA ASN A 98 8.23 15.32 -2.42
C ASN A 98 6.99 16.22 -2.54
N GLY A 99 7.15 17.51 -2.27
CA GLY A 99 6.05 18.49 -2.22
C GLY A 99 5.23 18.54 -3.52
N THR A 100 5.87 18.28 -4.66
CA THR A 100 5.22 18.26 -5.99
C THR A 100 4.78 16.86 -6.44
N CYS A 101 4.84 15.85 -5.56
CA CYS A 101 4.37 14.50 -5.89
C CYS A 101 2.88 14.55 -6.27
N PRO A 102 2.46 13.98 -7.41
CA PRO A 102 1.07 14.02 -7.86
C PRO A 102 0.11 13.30 -6.90
N PHE A 103 0.60 12.34 -6.12
CA PHE A 103 -0.20 11.51 -5.21
C PHE A 103 -0.09 11.91 -3.73
N HIS A 104 1.12 12.25 -3.26
CA HIS A 104 1.40 12.54 -1.84
C HIS A 104 1.71 14.02 -1.57
N GLY A 105 2.01 14.78 -2.62
CA GLY A 105 2.48 16.15 -2.51
C GLY A 105 1.37 17.11 -2.08
N PHE A 106 1.78 18.25 -1.53
CA PHE A 106 0.92 19.31 -1.01
C PHE A 106 0.80 20.49 -1.98
N SER A 107 1.61 20.50 -3.03
CA SER A 107 1.52 21.48 -4.10
C SER A 107 0.34 21.13 -5.01
N ASP A 108 -0.65 22.01 -5.05
CA ASP A 108 -1.44 22.20 -6.25
C ASP A 108 -0.55 23.07 -7.15
N GLU A 109 0.05 22.51 -8.20
CA GLU A 109 0.69 23.41 -9.16
C GLU A 109 -0.40 24.24 -9.85
N GLY A 110 -0.48 25.51 -9.42
CA GLY A 110 -0.91 26.68 -10.19
C GLY A 110 -2.41 26.90 -10.33
#